data_AF-A0A1Q9NYF0-F1
#
_entry.id   AF-A0A1Q9NYF0-F1
#
_cell.length_a   1.000
_cell.length_b   1.000
_cell.length_c   1.000
_cell.angle_alpha   90.00
_cell.angle_beta   90.00
_cell.angle_gamma   90.00
#
_symmetry.space_group_name_H-M   'P 1'
#
loop_
_entity.id
_entity.type
_entity.pdbx_description
1 polymer ?
#
loop_
_entity_poly.entity_id
_entity_poly.type
_entity_poly.pdbx_seq_one_letter_code
_entity_poly.pdbx_strand_id
1 'polypeptide(L)'
;MRTLSDDKDHNSPAQARSDLIDILSHDPENTEAIVTIIQYELTDLKDRKAVTNALDAAAASSKVDADAKDNVLYWLTETTPDVRQMILVQTIEELLGMPQCEEATIKALTRISSEDNVKMVMAWVDSKILTMNQAVYVLLYPDSSAALR
;
A
#
# COMPACT_ATOMS: atom_id res chain seq x y z
N MET A 1 -29.01 8.56 26.55
CA MET A 1 -27.63 8.33 27.02
C MET A 1 -27.53 6.87 27.45
N ARG A 2 -26.93 6.02 26.62
CA ARG A 2 -26.64 4.62 26.95
C ARG A 2 -25.46 4.16 26.08
N THR A 3 -24.33 4.03 26.78
CA THR A 3 -23.16 3.18 26.53
C THR A 3 -22.62 3.10 25.09
N LEU A 4 -21.52 3.83 24.89
CA LEU A 4 -20.41 3.45 24.01
C LEU A 4 -20.14 1.95 24.19
N SER A 5 -20.40 1.16 23.15
CA SER A 5 -19.74 -0.13 23.01
C SER A 5 -18.35 0.15 22.50
N ASP A 6 -17.35 -0.10 23.34
CA ASP A 6 -15.95 -0.32 22.96
C ASP A 6 -15.86 -1.59 22.11
N ASP A 7 -16.53 -1.63 20.96
CA ASP A 7 -16.21 -2.58 19.92
C ASP A 7 -14.92 -2.07 19.29
N LYS A 8 -13.79 -2.61 19.76
CA LYS A 8 -12.55 -2.55 18.99
C LYS A 8 -12.87 -3.20 17.65
N ASP A 9 -13.13 -2.39 16.64
CA ASP A 9 -13.24 -2.80 15.25
C ASP A 9 -11.87 -3.33 14.78
N HIS A 10 -11.56 -4.56 15.22
CA HIS A 10 -10.36 -5.30 14.88
C HIS A 10 -10.28 -5.61 13.37
N ASN A 11 -11.35 -5.33 12.63
CA ASN A 11 -11.44 -5.47 11.17
C ASN A 11 -11.86 -4.15 10.49
N SER A 12 -11.26 -3.01 10.86
CA SER A 12 -11.49 -1.72 10.20
C SER A 12 -10.47 -1.45 9.08
N PRO A 13 -10.76 -0.56 8.10
CA PRO A 13 -9.77 -0.13 7.10
C PRO A 13 -8.50 0.45 7.73
N ALA A 14 -8.65 1.14 8.87
CA ALA A 14 -7.53 1.71 9.60
C ALA A 14 -6.65 0.62 10.22
N GLN A 15 -7.26 -0.46 10.74
CA GLN A 15 -6.53 -1.62 11.25
C GLN A 15 -5.82 -2.34 10.11
N ALA A 16 -6.48 -2.57 8.97
CA ALA A 16 -5.86 -3.22 7.81
C ALA A 16 -4.67 -2.43 7.26
N ARG A 17 -4.75 -1.09 7.27
CA ARG A 17 -3.60 -0.24 6.96
C ARG A 17 -2.46 -0.43 7.96
N SER A 18 -2.76 -0.43 9.26
CA SER A 18 -1.76 -0.67 10.30
C SER A 18 -1.07 -2.02 10.14
N ASP A 19 -1.87 -3.07 9.95
CA ASP A 19 -1.39 -4.44 9.75
C ASP A 19 -0.52 -4.54 8.50
N LEU A 20 -0.91 -3.88 7.41
CA LEU A 20 -0.13 -3.85 6.17
C LEU A 20 1.20 -3.11 6.34
N ILE A 21 1.23 -1.99 7.08
CA ILE A 21 2.47 -1.29 7.44
C ILE A 21 3.36 -2.20 8.28
N ASP A 22 2.81 -2.90 9.27
CA ASP A 22 3.57 -3.80 10.14
C ASP A 22 4.18 -4.97 9.36
N ILE A 23 3.45 -5.53 8.38
CA ILE A 23 3.95 -6.57 7.48
C ILE A 23 5.08 -6.02 6.60
N LEU A 24 4.86 -4.90 5.92
CA LEU A 24 5.78 -4.39 4.90
C LEU A 24 7.03 -3.73 5.48
N SER A 25 6.92 -3.10 6.65
CA SER A 25 8.05 -2.39 7.28
C SER A 25 9.04 -3.30 8.00
N HIS A 26 8.69 -4.57 8.23
CA HIS A 26 9.51 -5.50 9.01
C HIS A 26 10.81 -5.89 8.30
N ASP A 27 10.77 -6.00 6.97
CA ASP A 27 11.92 -6.34 6.15
C ASP A 27 12.05 -5.32 5.00
N PRO A 28 13.15 -4.54 4.96
CA PRO A 28 13.44 -3.63 3.85
C PRO A 28 13.48 -4.32 2.48
N GLU A 29 13.65 -5.64 2.42
CA GLU A 29 13.61 -6.41 1.17
C GLU A 29 12.19 -6.73 0.67
N ASN A 30 11.14 -6.31 1.37
CA ASN A 30 9.73 -6.49 0.97
C ASN A 30 9.32 -5.70 -0.31
N THR A 31 10.29 -5.16 -1.05
CA THR A 31 10.10 -4.48 -2.34
C THR A 31 9.22 -5.29 -3.30
N GLU A 32 9.43 -6.61 -3.40
CA GLU A 32 8.62 -7.47 -4.29
C GLU A 32 7.16 -7.59 -3.84
N ALA A 33 6.91 -7.63 -2.53
CA ALA A 33 5.54 -7.69 -2.01
C ALA A 33 4.81 -6.38 -2.27
N ILE A 34 5.47 -5.23 -2.06
CA ILE A 34 4.94 -3.90 -2.38
C ILE A 34 4.57 -3.81 -3.87
N VAL A 35 5.50 -4.20 -4.75
CA VAL A 35 5.28 -4.20 -6.20
C VAL A 35 4.11 -5.08 -6.58
N THR A 36 4.07 -6.31 -6.04
CA THR A 36 3.02 -7.27 -6.36
C THR A 36 1.64 -6.74 -5.95
N ILE A 37 1.50 -6.29 -4.71
CA ILE A 37 0.22 -5.77 -4.18
C ILE A 37 -0.27 -4.59 -5.03
N ILE A 38 0.61 -3.64 -5.36
CA ILE A 38 0.24 -2.51 -6.22
C ILE A 38 -0.15 -2.97 -7.63
N GLN A 39 0.63 -3.85 -8.26
CA GLN A 39 0.34 -4.32 -9.62
C GLN A 39 -1.03 -5.01 -9.73
N TYR A 40 -1.40 -5.80 -8.72
CA TYR A 40 -2.72 -6.44 -8.70
C TYR A 40 -3.87 -5.45 -8.48
N GLU A 41 -3.65 -4.37 -7.72
CA GLU A 41 -4.62 -3.27 -7.66
C GLU A 41 -4.78 -2.58 -9.02
N LEU A 42 -3.66 -2.21 -9.67
CA LEU A 42 -3.69 -1.43 -10.91
C LEU A 42 -4.25 -2.19 -12.12
N THR A 43 -4.13 -3.51 -12.12
CA THR A 43 -4.68 -4.36 -13.18
C THR A 43 -6.14 -4.76 -12.95
N ASP A 44 -6.74 -4.35 -11.81
CA ASP A 44 -8.02 -4.85 -11.28
C ASP A 44 -8.13 -6.39 -11.31
N LEU A 45 -6.99 -7.07 -11.35
CA LEU A 45 -6.90 -8.50 -11.22
C LEU A 45 -7.08 -8.78 -9.74
N LYS A 46 -8.33 -9.06 -9.35
CA LYS A 46 -8.70 -9.59 -8.03
C LYS A 46 -8.18 -11.01 -7.85
N ASP A 47 -6.89 -11.24 -8.14
CA ASP A 47 -6.22 -12.50 -7.94
C ASP A 47 -5.84 -12.59 -6.45
N ARG A 48 -6.85 -12.96 -5.67
CA ARG A 48 -6.73 -13.20 -4.23
C ARG A 48 -5.55 -14.10 -3.92
N LYS A 49 -5.27 -15.10 -4.76
CA LYS A 49 -4.15 -16.03 -4.56
C LYS A 49 -2.80 -15.33 -4.68
N ALA A 50 -2.64 -14.43 -5.65
CA ALA A 50 -1.40 -13.70 -5.81
C ALA A 50 -1.15 -12.68 -4.68
N VAL A 51 -2.20 -11.95 -4.26
CA VAL A 51 -2.13 -11.05 -3.10
C VAL A 51 -1.82 -11.83 -1.82
N THR A 52 -2.46 -12.98 -1.61
CA THR A 52 -2.13 -13.88 -0.49
C THR A 52 -0.68 -14.33 -0.54
N ASN A 53 -0.15 -14.76 -1.68
CA ASN A 53 1.24 -15.20 -1.78
C ASN A 53 2.24 -14.07 -1.49
N ALA A 54 1.96 -12.85 -1.95
CA ALA A 54 2.80 -11.68 -1.67
C ALA A 54 2.79 -11.32 -0.18
N LEU A 55 1.60 -11.36 0.44
CA LEU A 55 1.44 -11.16 1.88
C LEU A 55 2.11 -12.28 2.68
N ASP A 56 2.01 -13.54 2.25
CA ASP A 56 2.68 -14.67 2.90
C ASP A 56 4.21 -14.53 2.82
N ALA A 57 4.74 -14.08 1.68
CA ALA A 57 6.17 -13.87 1.51
C ALA A 57 6.69 -12.73 2.41
N ALA A 58 5.98 -11.60 2.46
CA ALA A 58 6.35 -10.48 3.33
C ALA A 58 6.11 -10.78 4.81
N ALA A 59 5.06 -11.55 5.12
CA ALA A 59 4.73 -11.92 6.49
C ALA A 59 5.65 -13.02 7.02
N ALA A 60 6.27 -13.85 6.17
CA ALA A 60 7.16 -14.94 6.60
C ALA A 60 8.38 -14.46 7.38
N SER A 61 8.89 -13.26 7.07
CA SER A 61 9.97 -12.61 7.82
C SER A 61 9.46 -11.80 9.02
N SER A 62 8.15 -11.55 9.11
CA SER A 62 7.50 -10.80 10.17
C SER A 62 6.89 -11.72 11.23
N LYS A 63 6.84 -11.28 12.50
CA LYS A 63 6.06 -11.98 13.55
C LYS A 63 4.59 -11.53 13.57
N VAL A 64 4.02 -11.24 12.40
CA VAL A 64 2.64 -10.77 12.28
C VAL A 64 1.68 -11.95 12.45
N ASP A 65 0.60 -11.71 13.19
CA ASP A 65 -0.41 -12.73 13.47
C ASP A 65 -1.21 -13.10 12.20
N ALA A 66 -1.73 -14.33 12.15
CA ALA A 66 -2.56 -14.80 11.05
C ALA A 66 -3.81 -13.92 10.85
N ASP A 67 -4.38 -13.42 11.95
CA ASP A 67 -5.55 -12.54 11.93
C ASP A 67 -5.26 -11.20 11.22
N ALA A 68 -4.08 -10.63 11.42
CA ALA A 68 -3.68 -9.37 10.76
C ALA A 68 -3.51 -9.58 9.25
N LYS A 69 -2.95 -10.72 8.83
CA LYS A 69 -2.86 -11.06 7.41
C LYS A 69 -4.23 -11.25 6.77
N ASP A 70 -5.13 -11.97 7.42
CA ASP A 70 -6.48 -12.22 6.91
C ASP A 70 -7.30 -10.94 6.82
N ASN A 71 -7.13 -10.02 7.77
CA ASN A 71 -7.71 -8.68 7.74
C ASN A 71 -7.21 -7.89 6.50
N VAL A 72 -5.90 -7.80 6.31
CA VAL A 72 -5.30 -7.13 5.13
C VAL A 72 -5.82 -7.74 3.83
N LEU A 73 -5.83 -9.07 3.74
CA LEU A 73 -6.29 -9.78 2.55
C LEU A 73 -7.76 -9.47 2.24
N TYR A 74 -8.64 -9.49 3.26
CA TYR A 74 -10.05 -9.12 3.09
C TYR A 74 -10.18 -7.70 2.54
N TRP A 75 -9.53 -6.72 3.17
CA TRP A 75 -9.64 -5.33 2.76
C TRP A 75 -9.08 -5.08 1.36
N LEU A 76 -8.00 -5.75 0.97
CA LEU A 76 -7.39 -5.61 -0.35
C LEU A 76 -8.07 -6.42 -1.47
N THR A 77 -9.04 -7.29 -1.19
CA THR A 77 -9.65 -8.14 -2.24
C THR A 77 -11.18 -8.09 -2.28
N GLU A 78 -11.85 -7.82 -1.16
CA GLU A 78 -13.31 -7.90 -1.05
C GLU A 78 -14.00 -6.52 -0.96
N THR A 79 -13.24 -5.42 -1.04
CA THR A 79 -13.77 -4.05 -0.85
C THR A 79 -13.74 -3.22 -2.13
N THR A 80 -14.35 -2.04 -2.10
CA THR A 80 -14.43 -1.16 -3.27
C THR A 80 -13.05 -0.60 -3.64
N PRO A 81 -12.79 -0.29 -4.92
CA PRO A 81 -11.54 0.32 -5.34
C PRO A 81 -11.14 1.53 -4.48
N ASP A 82 -12.07 2.46 -4.20
CA ASP A 82 -11.79 3.63 -3.38
C ASP A 82 -11.18 3.30 -2.00
N VAL A 83 -11.66 2.25 -1.35
CA VAL A 83 -11.14 1.81 -0.04
C VAL A 83 -9.76 1.19 -0.18
N ARG A 84 -9.54 0.36 -1.21
CA ARG A 84 -8.24 -0.27 -1.47
C ARG A 84 -7.18 0.76 -1.84
N GLN A 85 -7.52 1.69 -2.73
CA GLN A 85 -6.68 2.82 -3.11
C GLN A 85 -6.29 3.65 -1.89
N MET A 86 -7.25 3.99 -1.02
CA MET A 86 -6.96 4.70 0.22
C MET A 86 -5.96 3.94 1.11
N ILE A 87 -6.17 2.63 1.32
CA ILE A 87 -5.27 1.79 2.12
C ILE A 87 -3.87 1.79 1.53
N LEU A 88 -3.74 1.57 0.22
CA LEU A 88 -2.44 1.50 -0.46
C LEU A 88 -1.71 2.84 -0.44
N VAL A 89 -2.38 3.93 -0.81
CA VAL A 89 -1.76 5.26 -0.86
C VAL A 89 -1.22 5.66 0.51
N GLN A 90 -2.02 5.47 1.57
CA GLN A 90 -1.60 5.84 2.92
C GLN A 90 -0.50 4.90 3.46
N THR A 91 -0.54 3.62 3.11
CA THR A 91 0.52 2.67 3.49
C THR A 91 1.86 3.06 2.86
N ILE A 92 1.87 3.34 1.56
CA ILE A 92 3.08 3.73 0.84
C ILE A 92 3.60 5.08 1.32
N GLU A 93 2.72 6.05 1.58
CA GLU A 93 3.11 7.32 2.20
C GLU A 93 3.82 7.11 3.55
N GLU A 94 3.29 6.26 4.42
CA GLU A 94 3.91 5.96 5.71
C GLU A 94 5.29 5.29 5.53
N LEU A 95 5.38 4.29 4.64
CA LEU A 95 6.64 3.60 4.35
C LEU A 95 7.72 4.54 3.76
N LEU A 96 7.33 5.54 2.96
CA LEU A 96 8.24 6.59 2.50
C LEU A 96 8.69 7.53 3.63
N GLY A 97 7.85 7.71 4.66
CA GLY A 97 8.20 8.48 5.86
C GLY A 97 9.11 7.74 6.84
N MET A 98 9.27 6.42 6.68
CA MET A 98 10.12 5.57 7.51
C MET A 98 11.53 5.44 6.90
N PRO A 99 12.60 5.96 7.55
CA PRO A 99 13.95 5.96 6.97
C PRO A 99 14.47 4.57 6.57
N GLN A 100 14.06 3.52 7.27
CA GLN A 100 14.44 2.14 6.98
C GLN A 100 13.68 1.51 5.80
N CYS A 101 12.56 2.09 5.38
CA CYS A 101 11.70 1.59 4.30
C CYS A 101 11.73 2.47 3.05
N GLU A 102 12.20 3.72 3.16
CA GLU A 102 12.18 4.72 2.09
C GLU A 102 12.83 4.20 0.79
N GLU A 103 14.07 3.71 0.84
CA GLU A 103 14.80 3.26 -0.36
C GLU A 103 14.09 2.09 -1.05
N ALA A 104 13.60 1.12 -0.28
CA ALA A 104 12.87 -0.04 -0.79
C ALA A 104 11.54 0.37 -1.44
N THR A 105 10.85 1.33 -0.82
CA THR A 105 9.57 1.85 -1.31
C THR A 105 9.75 2.65 -2.60
N ILE A 106 10.81 3.47 -2.69
CA ILE A 106 11.18 4.19 -3.93
C ILE A 106 11.54 3.20 -5.04
N LYS A 107 12.29 2.13 -4.74
CA LYS A 107 12.60 1.06 -5.71
C LYS A 107 11.33 0.37 -6.20
N ALA A 108 10.38 0.08 -5.31
CA ALA A 108 9.10 -0.50 -5.69
C ALA A 108 8.32 0.42 -6.63
N LEU A 109 8.15 1.70 -6.26
CA LEU A 109 7.45 2.70 -7.09
C LEU A 109 8.12 2.89 -8.46
N THR A 110 9.45 2.84 -8.52
CA THR A 110 10.22 2.95 -9.77
C THR A 110 9.91 1.82 -10.75
N ARG A 111 9.64 0.60 -10.24
CA ARG A 111 9.25 -0.54 -11.07
C ARG A 111 7.84 -0.43 -11.63
N ILE A 112 6.99 0.40 -11.03
CA ILE A 112 5.60 0.59 -11.44
C ILE A 112 5.45 1.81 -12.35
N SER A 113 6.11 2.92 -12.02
CA SER A 113 5.87 4.24 -12.62
C SER A 113 7.03 4.78 -13.47
N SER A 114 8.15 4.04 -13.59
CA SER A 114 9.45 4.48 -14.13
C SER A 114 10.25 5.42 -13.21
N GLU A 115 11.58 5.37 -13.32
CA GLU A 115 12.51 6.14 -12.49
C GLU A 115 12.37 7.65 -12.71
N ASP A 116 12.23 8.08 -13.96
CA ASP A 116 12.08 9.49 -14.31
C ASP A 116 10.79 10.09 -13.74
N ASN A 117 9.69 9.32 -13.76
CA ASN A 117 8.43 9.77 -13.18
C ASN A 117 8.52 9.87 -11.65
N VAL A 118 9.10 8.85 -10.99
CA VAL A 118 9.31 8.88 -9.53
C VAL A 118 10.16 10.09 -9.13
N LYS A 119 11.29 10.31 -9.81
CA LYS A 119 12.15 11.49 -9.54
C LYS A 119 11.41 12.81 -9.72
N MET A 120 10.65 12.94 -10.81
CA MET A 120 9.88 14.15 -11.10
C MET A 120 8.83 14.43 -10.02
N VAL A 121 8.06 13.41 -9.63
CA VAL A 121 7.00 13.55 -8.64
C VAL A 121 7.58 13.81 -7.24
N MET A 122 8.67 13.14 -6.86
CA MET A 122 9.35 13.41 -5.58
C MET A 122 9.93 14.83 -5.53
N ALA A 123 10.46 15.34 -6.64
CA ALA A 123 10.91 16.74 -6.72
C ALA A 123 9.76 17.74 -6.54
N TRP A 124 8.53 17.39 -6.92
CA TRP A 124 7.34 18.21 -6.62
C TRP A 124 6.97 18.18 -5.14
N VAL A 125 7.20 17.06 -4.44
CA VAL A 125 7.05 17.00 -2.97
C VAL A 125 8.07 17.92 -2.30
N ASP A 126 9.33 17.83 -2.68
CA ASP A 126 10.41 18.67 -2.13
C ASP A 126 10.16 20.17 -2.36
N SER A 127 9.57 20.49 -3.51
CA SER A 127 9.18 21.85 -3.88
C SER A 127 7.88 22.31 -3.22
N LYS A 128 7.25 21.47 -2.39
CA LYS A 128 5.95 21.71 -1.72
C LYS A 128 4.80 21.98 -2.70
N ILE A 129 4.92 21.46 -3.93
CA ILE A 129 3.87 21.51 -4.95
C ILE A 129 2.81 20.44 -4.64
N LEU A 130 3.26 19.24 -4.22
CA LEU A 130 2.40 18.14 -3.80
C LEU A 130 2.70 17.74 -2.35
N THR A 131 1.70 17.22 -1.64
CA THR A 131 1.94 16.42 -0.43
C THR A 131 2.42 15.01 -0.80
N MET A 132 3.01 14.28 0.14
CA MET A 132 3.45 12.90 -0.10
C MET A 132 2.27 12.00 -0.50
N ASN A 133 1.14 12.10 0.21
CA ASN A 133 -0.12 11.43 -0.18
C ASN A 133 -0.51 11.67 -1.65
N GLN A 134 -0.48 12.93 -2.09
CA GLN A 134 -0.82 13.31 -3.47
C GLN A 134 0.19 12.74 -4.48
N ALA A 135 1.48 12.78 -4.15
CA ALA A 135 2.54 12.20 -4.96
C ALA A 135 2.37 10.70 -5.14
N VAL A 136 2.13 9.96 -4.06
CA VAL A 136 1.86 8.53 -4.11
C VAL A 136 0.64 8.24 -4.98
N TYR A 137 -0.46 8.98 -4.81
CA TYR A 137 -1.64 8.83 -5.65
C TYR A 137 -1.32 9.00 -7.14
N VAL A 138 -0.57 10.04 -7.52
CA VAL A 138 -0.15 10.28 -8.92
C VAL A 138 0.75 9.17 -9.46
N LEU A 139 1.65 8.61 -8.64
CA LEU A 139 2.56 7.54 -9.06
C LEU A 139 1.84 6.21 -9.29
N LEU A 140 0.83 5.91 -8.47
CA LEU A 140 0.03 4.70 -8.57
C LEU A 140 -1.04 4.81 -9.65
N TYR A 141 -1.70 5.96 -9.75
CA TYR A 141 -2.83 6.19 -10.66
C TYR A 141 -2.51 7.34 -11.63
N PRO A 142 -1.48 7.21 -12.49
CA PRO A 142 -1.18 8.22 -13.48
C PRO A 142 -2.37 8.34 -14.42
N ASP A 143 -3.05 9.49 -14.36
CA ASP A 143 -4.25 9.87 -15.09
C ASP A 143 -4.87 8.76 -15.97
N SER A 144 -6.01 8.23 -15.51
CA SER A 144 -6.98 7.35 -16.19
C SER A 144 -7.34 7.72 -17.64
N SER A 145 -6.82 8.82 -18.17
CA SER A 145 -6.84 9.16 -19.60
C SER A 145 -5.91 8.29 -20.47
N ALA A 146 -4.86 7.69 -19.90
CA ALA A 146 -3.96 6.78 -20.62
C ALA A 146 -4.47 5.32 -20.63
N ALA A 147 -5.21 4.90 -19.61
CA ALA A 147 -5.82 3.56 -19.52
C ALA A 147 -7.03 3.36 -20.46
N LEU A 148 -7.47 4.44 -21.15
CA LEU A 148 -8.56 4.45 -22.13
C LEU A 148 -8.06 4.58 -23.59
N ARG A 149 -6.76 4.35 -23.85
CA ARG A 149 -6.21 4.29 -25.22
C ARG A 149 -5.85 2.87 -25.63
#